data_AF-A0A662UZH4-F1
#
_entry.id   AF-A0A662UZH4-F1
#
_cell.length_a   1.000
_cell.length_b   1.000
_cell.length_c   1.000
_cell.angle_alpha   90.00
_cell.angle_beta   90.00
_cell.angle_gamma   90.00
#
_symmetry.space_group_name_H-M   'P 1'
#
loop_
_entity.id
_entity.type
_entity.pdbx_description
1 polymer ?
#
loop_
_entity_poly.entity_id
_entity_poly.type
_entity_poly.pdbx_seq_one_letter_code
_entity_poly.pdbx_strand_id
1 'polypeptide(L)'
;IKKCLVPYLIVLIFPGLCFYMPYGVYSGRLIAALREFPPYLTPSPSTQQELEDLKKLSIFIGELRPNAPIIVDASTARWIHLGLRNPRPDQLTWLWRQATLKDALSFMEKTQQPKVYLVTPKNILGETLNLTQTFQVKLMRNGIYKVYEIKH
;
A
#
# COMPACT_ATOMS: atom_id res chain seq x y z
N ILE A 1 -20.63 -31.82 56.83
CA ILE A 1 -20.64 -30.43 56.30
C ILE A 1 -19.37 -30.08 55.52
N LYS A 2 -18.15 -30.33 56.01
CA LYS A 2 -16.89 -29.99 55.29
C LYS A 2 -16.61 -30.75 53.97
N LYS A 3 -17.18 -31.94 53.76
CA LYS A 3 -16.89 -32.81 52.58
C LYS A 3 -17.59 -32.40 51.27
N CYS A 4 -18.64 -31.58 51.32
CA CYS A 4 -19.37 -31.12 50.12
C CYS A 4 -18.99 -29.69 49.68
N LEU A 5 -18.21 -28.97 50.48
CA LEU A 5 -17.83 -27.58 50.19
C LEU A 5 -16.85 -27.49 49.01
N VAL A 6 -15.90 -28.44 48.95
CA VAL A 6 -14.87 -28.49 47.91
C VAL A 6 -15.45 -28.75 46.51
N PRO A 7 -16.28 -29.79 46.28
CA PRO A 7 -16.88 -29.99 44.96
C PRO A 7 -17.82 -28.84 44.57
N TYR A 8 -18.53 -28.24 45.54
CA TYR A 8 -19.39 -27.08 45.30
C TYR A 8 -18.59 -25.85 44.84
N LEU A 9 -17.46 -25.54 45.50
CA LEU A 9 -16.57 -24.45 45.09
C LEU A 9 -15.96 -24.70 43.71
N ILE A 10 -15.61 -25.94 43.37
CA ILE A 10 -15.11 -26.28 42.03
C ILE A 10 -16.19 -25.99 40.98
N VAL A 11 -17.42 -26.47 41.16
CA VAL A 11 -18.53 -26.21 40.21
C VAL A 11 -18.84 -24.72 40.07
N LEU A 12 -18.65 -23.94 41.13
CA LEU A 12 -18.95 -22.50 41.13
C LEU A 12 -17.85 -21.66 40.46
N ILE A 13 -16.59 -22.07 40.56
CA ILE A 13 -15.42 -21.33 40.03
C ILE A 13 -15.04 -21.80 38.61
N PHE A 14 -15.29 -23.07 38.27
CA PHE A 14 -14.89 -23.67 36.99
C PHE A 14 -15.48 -22.96 35.75
N PRO A 15 -16.77 -22.54 35.74
CA PRO A 15 -17.31 -21.77 34.63
C PRO A 15 -16.56 -20.44 34.44
N GLY A 16 -16.24 -19.74 35.53
CA GLY A 16 -15.47 -18.50 35.50
C GLY A 16 -14.07 -18.67 34.91
N LEU A 17 -13.38 -19.78 35.25
CA LEU A 17 -12.07 -20.11 34.69
C LEU A 17 -12.11 -20.43 33.18
N CYS A 18 -13.17 -21.09 32.69
CA CYS A 18 -13.34 -21.38 31.27
C CYS A 18 -13.55 -20.11 30.41
N PHE A 19 -14.12 -19.05 30.98
CA PHE A 19 -14.40 -17.79 30.26
C PHE A 19 -13.40 -16.66 30.54
N TYR A 20 -12.62 -16.73 31.63
CA TYR A 20 -11.67 -15.68 32.01
C TYR A 20 -10.27 -15.85 31.38
N MET A 21 -9.94 -17.02 30.84
CA MET A 21 -8.66 -17.21 30.14
C MET A 21 -8.73 -16.60 28.72
N PRO A 22 -7.93 -15.57 28.40
CA PRO A 22 -7.92 -14.96 27.06
C PRO A 22 -7.43 -15.93 25.96
N TYR A 23 -6.90 -17.10 26.34
CA TYR A 23 -6.36 -18.14 25.45
C TYR A 23 -7.04 -19.51 25.59
N GLY A 24 -8.33 -19.56 25.94
CA GLY A 24 -9.11 -20.79 25.81
C GLY A 24 -9.21 -21.28 24.36
N VAL A 25 -9.36 -22.59 24.14
CA VAL A 25 -9.44 -23.23 22.81
C VAL A 25 -10.49 -22.57 21.89
N TYR A 26 -11.57 -22.05 22.47
CA TYR A 26 -12.64 -21.35 21.76
C TYR A 26 -12.40 -19.84 21.61
N SER A 27 -11.80 -19.17 22.59
CA SER A 27 -11.49 -17.74 22.50
C SER A 27 -10.36 -17.49 21.51
N GLY A 28 -9.39 -18.40 21.38
CA GLY A 28 -8.32 -18.32 20.39
C GLY A 28 -8.84 -18.30 18.95
N ARG A 29 -9.86 -19.11 18.62
CA ARG A 29 -10.51 -19.09 17.29
C ARG A 29 -11.30 -17.81 17.06
N LEU A 30 -12.00 -17.33 18.08
CA LEU A 30 -12.80 -16.11 17.98
C LEU A 30 -11.92 -14.87 17.85
N ILE A 31 -10.81 -14.81 18.59
CA ILE A 31 -9.78 -13.77 18.47
C ILE A 31 -9.04 -13.89 17.14
N ALA A 32 -8.70 -15.09 16.66
CA ALA A 32 -8.10 -15.28 15.34
C ALA A 32 -9.03 -14.81 14.21
N ALA A 33 -10.32 -15.11 14.28
CA ALA A 33 -11.32 -14.63 13.33
C ALA A 33 -11.56 -13.11 13.39
N LEU A 34 -11.32 -12.47 14.55
CA LEU A 34 -11.31 -11.01 14.67
C LEU A 34 -9.98 -10.38 14.18
N ARG A 35 -8.88 -11.13 14.24
CA ARG A 35 -7.54 -10.69 13.84
C ARG A 35 -7.33 -10.79 12.33
N GLU A 36 -7.90 -11.82 11.72
CA GLU A 36 -7.95 -12.01 10.28
C GLU A 36 -9.17 -11.26 9.75
N PHE A 37 -8.97 -10.04 9.24
CA PHE A 37 -10.01 -9.35 8.50
C PHE A 37 -10.59 -10.31 7.44
N PRO A 38 -11.93 -10.40 7.29
CA PRO A 38 -12.53 -11.13 6.18
C PRO A 38 -11.84 -10.71 4.87
N PRO A 39 -11.72 -11.58 3.84
CA PRO A 39 -10.98 -11.25 2.61
C PRO A 39 -11.39 -9.92 1.95
N TYR A 40 -12.64 -9.49 2.14
CA TYR A 40 -13.20 -8.23 1.63
C TYR A 40 -12.91 -7.00 2.51
N LEU A 41 -12.42 -7.20 3.73
CA LEU A 41 -12.00 -6.17 4.68
C LEU A 41 -10.49 -6.17 4.92
N THR A 42 -9.74 -7.07 4.26
CA THR A 42 -8.29 -7.08 4.34
C THR A 42 -7.76 -5.75 3.78
N PRO A 43 -7.02 -4.97 4.59
CA PRO A 43 -6.49 -3.69 4.11
C PRO A 43 -5.54 -3.93 2.95
N SER A 44 -5.64 -3.11 1.90
CA SER A 44 -4.66 -3.10 0.81
C SER A 44 -3.32 -2.56 1.33
N PRO A 45 -2.17 -3.17 0.96
CA PRO A 45 -2.00 -4.28 0.03
C PRO A 45 -2.28 -5.67 0.63
N SER A 46 -2.74 -6.61 -0.20
CA SER A 46 -3.18 -7.94 0.24
C SER A 46 -2.03 -8.92 0.52
N THR A 47 -0.80 -8.59 0.08
CA THR A 47 0.38 -9.45 0.27
C THR A 47 1.48 -8.71 1.01
N GLN A 48 2.22 -9.46 1.84
CA GLN A 48 3.38 -8.92 2.55
C GLN A 48 4.48 -8.44 1.59
N GLN A 49 4.65 -9.13 0.45
CA GLN A 49 5.63 -8.73 -0.56
C GLN A 49 5.31 -7.35 -1.15
N GLU A 50 4.05 -7.09 -1.47
CA GLU A 50 3.59 -5.82 -1.99
C GLU A 50 3.69 -4.70 -0.94
N LEU A 51 3.38 -5.01 0.32
CA LEU A 51 3.59 -4.08 1.44
C LEU A 51 5.05 -3.65 1.57
N GLU A 52 5.98 -4.60 1.52
CA GLU A 52 7.41 -4.30 1.59
C GLU A 52 7.89 -3.52 0.36
N ASP A 53 7.35 -3.78 -0.83
CA ASP A 53 7.63 -2.97 -2.02
C ASP A 53 7.15 -1.53 -1.88
N LEU A 54 5.94 -1.32 -1.36
CA LEU A 54 5.36 0.01 -1.13
C LEU A 54 6.11 0.80 -0.05
N LYS A 55 6.59 0.14 1.01
CA LYS A 55 7.49 0.76 1.99
C LYS A 55 8.79 1.23 1.33
N LYS A 56 9.41 0.37 0.51
CA LYS A 56 10.63 0.71 -0.23
C LYS A 56 10.38 1.84 -1.23
N LEU A 57 9.21 1.87 -1.89
CA LEU A 57 8.80 2.97 -2.76
C LEU A 57 8.72 4.29 -2.00
N SER A 58 8.08 4.30 -0.83
CA SER A 58 7.98 5.48 0.03
C SER A 58 9.36 6.03 0.40
N ILE A 59 10.28 5.17 0.82
CA ILE A 59 11.66 5.56 1.15
C ILE A 59 12.36 6.13 -0.09
N PHE A 60 12.29 5.42 -1.21
CA PHE A 60 12.90 5.84 -2.47
C PHE A 60 12.42 7.22 -2.93
N ILE A 61 11.12 7.50 -2.84
CA ILE A 61 10.58 8.81 -3.23
C ILE A 61 11.06 9.91 -2.26
N GLY A 62 11.15 9.62 -0.97
CA GLY A 62 11.71 10.54 0.02
C GLY A 62 13.18 10.88 -0.22
N GLU A 63 13.98 9.91 -0.69
CA GLU A 63 15.38 10.10 -1.08
C GLU A 63 15.52 10.84 -2.42
N LEU A 64 14.68 10.49 -3.40
CA LEU A 64 14.66 11.09 -4.73
C LEU A 64 14.36 12.59 -4.68
N ARG A 65 13.55 13.05 -3.70
CA ARG A 65 13.09 14.43 -3.54
C ARG A 65 12.68 15.06 -4.88
N PRO A 66 11.71 14.47 -5.59
CA PRO A 66 11.38 14.89 -6.93
C PRO A 66 10.83 16.31 -6.95
N ASN A 67 11.48 17.22 -7.68
CA ASN A 67 11.00 18.59 -7.91
C ASN A 67 9.97 18.70 -9.04
N ALA A 68 9.60 17.57 -9.65
CA ALA A 68 8.66 17.48 -10.76
C ALA A 68 7.41 16.69 -10.34
N PRO A 69 6.26 16.89 -11.02
CA PRO A 69 5.03 16.19 -10.71
C PRO A 69 5.16 14.67 -10.80
N ILE A 70 4.53 13.97 -9.87
CA ILE A 70 4.41 12.52 -9.85
C ILE A 70 2.97 12.13 -10.21
N ILE A 71 2.82 11.29 -11.21
CA ILE A 71 1.53 10.80 -11.70
C ILE A 71 1.40 9.35 -11.23
N VAL A 72 0.32 9.07 -10.50
CA VAL A 72 0.14 7.80 -9.83
C VAL A 72 -1.34 7.52 -9.55
N ASP A 73 -1.70 6.25 -9.39
CA ASP A 73 -3.03 5.88 -8.91
C ASP A 73 -3.26 6.27 -7.43
N ALA A 74 -4.51 6.47 -7.04
CA ALA A 74 -4.88 6.95 -5.73
C ALA A 74 -4.45 6.02 -4.56
N SER A 75 -4.43 4.70 -4.77
CA SER A 75 -3.97 3.75 -3.75
C SER A 75 -2.47 3.90 -3.47
N THR A 76 -1.66 3.97 -4.53
CA THR A 76 -0.21 4.12 -4.43
C THR A 76 0.20 5.52 -4.01
N ALA A 77 -0.59 6.55 -4.37
CA ALA A 77 -0.38 7.94 -3.95
C ALA A 77 -0.26 8.09 -2.43
N ARG A 78 -1.03 7.31 -1.67
CA ARG A 78 -0.99 7.31 -0.20
C ARG A 78 0.39 6.93 0.34
N TRP A 79 1.07 5.98 -0.29
CA TRP A 79 2.42 5.55 0.09
C TRP A 79 3.47 6.57 -0.32
N ILE A 80 3.29 7.22 -1.46
CA ILE A 80 4.16 8.32 -1.90
C ILE A 80 4.09 9.51 -0.93
N HIS A 81 2.89 9.81 -0.41
CA HIS A 81 2.70 10.84 0.62
C HIS A 81 3.53 10.60 1.89
N LEU A 82 3.73 9.33 2.29
CA LEU A 82 4.56 8.99 3.45
C LEU A 82 6.04 9.30 3.23
N GLY A 83 6.51 9.20 1.98
CA GLY A 83 7.90 9.48 1.60
C GLY A 83 8.20 10.96 1.47
N LEU A 84 7.37 11.69 0.73
CA LEU A 84 7.58 13.10 0.41
C LEU A 84 7.33 14.06 1.59
N ARG A 85 6.45 13.66 2.52
CA ARG A 85 5.99 14.47 3.66
C ARG A 85 5.53 15.88 3.25
N ASN A 86 4.22 16.08 3.14
CA ASN A 86 3.58 17.32 2.66
C ASN A 86 3.98 17.71 1.22
N PRO A 87 3.71 16.87 0.20
CA PRO A 87 3.92 17.26 -1.18
C PRO A 87 3.06 18.47 -1.52
N ARG A 88 3.58 19.34 -2.38
CA ARG A 88 2.79 20.47 -2.91
C ARG A 88 1.64 19.94 -3.78
N PRO A 89 0.51 20.66 -3.92
CA PRO A 89 -0.62 20.20 -4.73
C PRO A 89 -0.28 19.88 -6.19
N ASP A 90 0.72 20.56 -6.76
CA ASP A 90 1.22 20.35 -8.13
C ASP A 90 2.22 19.18 -8.25
N GLN A 91 2.74 18.69 -7.13
CA GLN A 91 3.80 17.69 -7.10
C GLN A 91 3.27 16.26 -7.17
N LEU A 92 1.98 16.03 -6.86
CA LEU A 92 1.39 14.69 -6.86
C LEU A 92 -0.01 14.70 -7.48
N THR A 93 -0.10 14.12 -8.68
CA THR A 93 -1.34 13.99 -9.44
C THR A 93 -1.93 12.59 -9.25
N TRP A 94 -3.13 12.53 -8.67
CA TRP A 94 -3.80 11.28 -8.34
C TRP A 94 -4.77 10.87 -9.43
N LEU A 95 -4.71 9.61 -9.84
CA LEU A 95 -5.66 9.00 -10.77
C LEU A 95 -6.51 7.97 -10.05
N TRP A 96 -7.82 7.96 -10.29
CA TRP A 96 -8.73 6.93 -9.75
C TRP A 96 -8.55 5.55 -10.39
N ARG A 97 -7.65 5.44 -11.38
CA ARG A 97 -7.28 4.22 -12.08
C ARG A 97 -5.77 4.11 -12.16
N GLN A 98 -5.27 2.95 -12.57
CA GLN A 98 -3.85 2.74 -12.84
C GLN A 98 -3.33 3.77 -13.84
N ALA A 99 -2.21 4.41 -13.48
CA ALA A 99 -1.53 5.38 -14.31
C ALA A 99 -0.85 4.69 -15.50
N THR A 100 -1.01 5.28 -16.69
CA THR A 100 -0.42 4.79 -17.95
C THR A 100 0.57 5.81 -18.53
N LEU A 101 1.41 5.37 -19.47
CA LEU A 101 2.32 6.29 -20.17
C LEU A 101 1.56 7.40 -20.89
N LYS A 102 0.42 7.07 -21.52
CA LYS A 102 -0.43 8.07 -22.19
C LYS A 102 -0.95 9.15 -21.25
N ASP A 103 -1.27 8.80 -19.99
CA ASP A 103 -1.69 9.78 -18.99
C ASP A 103 -0.55 10.75 -18.66
N ALA A 104 0.67 10.23 -18.54
CA ALA A 104 1.84 11.05 -18.27
C ALA A 104 2.17 12.00 -19.41
N LEU A 105 2.17 11.50 -20.67
CA LEU A 105 2.41 12.32 -21.84
C LEU A 105 1.32 13.39 -22.02
N SER A 106 0.04 13.01 -21.89
CA SER A 106 -1.06 13.98 -21.98
C SER A 106 -1.00 15.04 -20.87
N PHE A 107 -0.57 14.66 -19.66
CA PHE A 107 -0.35 15.60 -18.58
C PHE A 107 0.78 16.57 -18.91
N MET A 108 1.93 16.06 -19.40
CA MET A 108 3.07 16.90 -19.81
C MET A 108 2.67 17.90 -20.90
N GLU A 109 1.93 17.46 -21.92
CA GLU A 109 1.46 18.34 -23.01
C GLU A 109 0.53 19.44 -22.49
N LYS A 110 -0.43 19.10 -21.62
CA LYS A 110 -1.41 20.06 -21.07
C LYS A 110 -0.81 21.06 -20.10
N THR A 111 0.17 20.61 -19.30
CA THR A 111 0.76 21.42 -18.23
C THR A 111 2.11 22.02 -18.62
N GLN A 112 2.60 21.73 -19.83
CA GLN A 112 3.91 22.12 -20.34
C GLN A 112 5.06 21.76 -19.38
N GLN A 113 4.92 20.65 -18.66
CA GLN A 113 5.93 20.18 -17.72
C GLN A 113 7.06 19.49 -18.49
N PRO A 114 8.32 19.94 -18.36
CA PRO A 114 9.46 19.36 -19.09
C PRO A 114 9.81 17.96 -18.55
N LYS A 115 9.33 17.64 -17.35
CA LYS A 115 9.66 16.42 -16.63
C LYS A 115 8.49 16.00 -15.75
N VAL A 116 8.21 14.70 -15.73
CA VAL A 116 7.28 14.09 -14.77
C VAL A 116 7.82 12.73 -14.31
N TYR A 117 7.35 12.28 -13.16
CA TYR A 117 7.55 10.92 -12.69
C TYR A 117 6.25 10.13 -12.85
N LEU A 118 6.33 8.92 -13.38
CA LEU A 118 5.21 8.01 -13.48
C LEU A 118 5.44 6.82 -12.56
N VAL A 119 4.48 6.57 -11.67
CA VAL A 119 4.50 5.38 -10.79
C VAL A 119 3.40 4.43 -11.22
N THR A 120 3.78 3.23 -11.63
CA THR A 120 2.84 2.23 -12.14
C THR A 120 3.37 0.81 -11.94
N PRO A 121 2.51 -0.18 -11.65
CA PRO A 121 2.94 -1.58 -11.58
C PRO A 121 3.26 -2.17 -12.97
N LYS A 122 2.68 -1.59 -14.03
CA LYS A 122 2.85 -2.07 -15.42
C LYS A 122 4.24 -1.77 -15.96
N ASN A 123 4.74 -2.63 -16.85
CA ASN A 123 5.97 -2.38 -17.56
C ASN A 123 5.69 -1.59 -18.85
N ILE A 124 6.09 -0.33 -18.88
CA ILE A 124 5.82 0.59 -20.00
C ILE A 124 6.93 0.63 -21.06
N LEU A 125 8.04 -0.09 -20.86
CA LEU A 125 9.17 -0.10 -21.81
C LEU A 125 8.79 -0.70 -23.18
N GLY A 126 7.77 -1.57 -23.22
CA GLY A 126 7.22 -2.08 -24.49
C GLY A 126 6.34 -1.08 -25.23
N GLU A 127 5.67 -0.17 -24.51
CA GLU A 127 4.79 0.86 -25.09
C GLU A 127 5.59 2.01 -25.71
N THR A 128 6.78 2.31 -25.17
CA THR A 128 7.69 3.35 -25.68
C THR A 128 8.20 3.11 -27.10
N LEU A 129 8.28 1.85 -27.56
CA LEU A 129 8.78 1.53 -28.91
C LEU A 129 7.88 2.09 -30.02
N ASN A 130 6.61 2.39 -29.73
CA ASN A 130 5.63 2.83 -30.72
C ASN A 130 5.25 4.32 -30.61
N LEU A 131 5.63 5.03 -29.53
CA LEU A 131 5.02 6.33 -29.18
C LEU A 131 6.00 7.51 -29.02
N THR A 132 7.31 7.30 -28.90
CA THR A 132 8.22 8.37 -28.43
C THR A 132 9.49 8.51 -29.25
N GLN A 133 9.47 9.35 -30.30
CA GLN A 133 10.69 9.93 -30.88
C GLN A 133 11.11 11.23 -30.16
N THR A 134 10.23 11.84 -29.37
CA THR A 134 10.44 13.14 -28.68
C THR A 134 10.61 13.06 -27.18
N PHE A 135 10.31 11.93 -26.53
CA PHE A 135 10.39 11.82 -25.07
C PHE A 135 11.38 10.75 -24.63
N GLN A 136 12.18 11.08 -23.62
CA GLN A 136 13.11 10.15 -22.98
C GLN A 136 12.47 9.55 -21.74
N VAL A 137 12.34 8.23 -21.71
CA VAL A 137 11.82 7.48 -20.56
C VAL A 137 12.96 6.71 -19.90
N LYS A 138 13.20 6.97 -18.62
CA LYS A 138 14.23 6.32 -17.81
C LYS A 138 13.59 5.59 -16.64
N LEU A 139 13.88 4.30 -16.49
CA LEU A 139 13.49 3.54 -15.30
C LEU A 139 14.37 3.94 -14.12
N MET A 140 13.75 4.46 -13.06
CA MET A 140 14.43 4.92 -11.85
C MET A 140 14.39 3.88 -10.72
N ARG A 141 13.30 3.11 -10.64
CA ARG A 141 13.13 2.04 -9.65
C ARG A 141 12.43 0.85 -10.28
N ASN A 142 13.03 -0.34 -10.15
CA ASN A 142 12.45 -1.59 -10.61
C ASN A 142 11.92 -2.43 -9.43
N GLY A 143 10.65 -2.21 -9.07
CA GLY A 143 9.92 -3.00 -8.07
C GLY A 143 8.61 -3.53 -8.62
N ILE A 144 7.72 -3.98 -7.72
CA ILE A 144 6.32 -4.23 -8.10
C ILE A 144 5.75 -2.92 -8.67
N TYR A 145 5.84 -1.84 -7.88
CA TYR A 145 5.56 -0.48 -8.32
C TYR A 145 6.81 0.17 -8.91
N LYS A 146 6.83 0.36 -10.22
CA LYS A 146 7.99 0.93 -10.93
C LYS A 146 7.87 2.44 -10.95
N VAL A 147 9.02 3.11 -10.89
CA VAL A 147 9.10 4.57 -11.03
C VAL A 147 9.85 4.88 -12.31
N TYR A 148 9.21 5.62 -13.20
CA TYR A 148 9.78 6.09 -14.45
C TYR A 148 9.94 7.60 -14.40
N GLU A 149 11.08 8.09 -14.85
CA GLU A 149 11.32 9.50 -15.14
C GLU A 149 11.07 9.71 -16.63
N ILE A 150 10.19 10.65 -16.96
CA ILE A 150 9.84 11.01 -18.34
C ILE A 150 10.25 12.46 -18.56
N LYS A 151 11.02 12.71 -19.61
CA LYS A 151 11.51 14.03 -20.01
C LYS A 151 11.18 14.30 -21.48
N HIS A 152 10.89 15.57 -21.78
CA HIS A 152 10.87 16.10 -23.14
C HIS A 152 12.24 16.72 -23.47
#